data_AF-A0A6I4VZF8-F1
#
_entry.id   AF-A0A6I4VZF8-F1
#
_cell.length_a   1.000
_cell.length_b   1.000
_cell.length_c   1.000
_cell.angle_alpha   90.00
_cell.angle_beta   90.00
_cell.angle_gamma   90.00
#
_symmetry.space_group_name_H-M   'P 1'
#
loop_
_entity.id
_entity.type
_entity.pdbx_description
1 polymer ?
#
loop_
_entity_poly.entity_id
_entity_poly.type
_entity_poly.pdbx_seq_one_letter_code
_entity_poly.pdbx_strand_id
1 'polypeptide(L)'
;MRSHSFYRPLSILCGIFLVLSLFLQTSLSFAEGTETTKKCISHSFPVSLGKGKSVTYQVTGNLCSQGDPTGKTIHVLVPGFTLTSTYWDFPYQHETYSYVDAINKSGYVTLSLVA
;
A
#
# COMPACT_ATOMS: atom_id res chain seq x y z
N MET A 1 11.33 13.50 70.81
CA MET A 1 10.33 12.42 70.62
C MET A 1 9.69 12.58 69.24
N ARG A 2 10.01 11.68 68.30
CA ARG A 2 9.14 11.18 67.20
C ARG A 2 8.67 12.14 66.07
N SER A 3 9.49 12.36 65.03
CA SER A 3 9.09 12.98 63.74
C SER A 3 8.94 11.98 62.56
N HIS A 4 8.76 10.68 62.83
CA HIS A 4 8.73 9.64 61.79
C HIS A 4 7.35 9.40 61.14
N SER A 5 6.31 10.16 61.50
CA SER A 5 4.92 9.82 61.09
C SER A 5 4.45 10.45 59.78
N PHE A 6 5.12 11.48 59.25
CA PHE A 6 4.66 12.24 58.08
C PHE A 6 5.17 11.73 56.72
N TYR A 7 6.21 10.89 56.70
CA TYR A 7 6.85 10.42 55.46
C TYR A 7 6.23 9.14 54.85
N ARG A 8 5.43 8.39 55.62
CA ARG A 8 4.79 7.14 55.16
C ARG A 8 3.72 7.32 54.07
N PRO A 9 2.79 8.30 54.13
CA PRO A 9 1.77 8.43 53.09
C PRO A 9 2.34 8.97 51.75
N LEU A 10 3.42 9.77 51.80
CA LEU A 10 4.04 10.37 50.62
C LEU A 10 4.84 9.35 49.79
N SER A 11 5.49 8.37 50.45
CA SER A 11 6.22 7.28 49.78
C SER A 11 5.28 6.30 49.06
N ILE A 12 4.09 6.04 49.61
CA ILE A 12 3.12 5.11 49.02
C ILE A 12 2.48 5.71 47.76
N LEU A 13 2.17 7.01 47.77
CA LEU A 13 1.63 7.70 46.59
C LEU A 13 2.63 7.70 45.41
N CYS A 14 3.92 7.89 45.68
CA CYS A 14 4.96 7.86 44.65
C CYS A 14 5.12 6.46 44.03
N GLY A 15 5.06 5.41 44.86
CA GLY A 15 5.11 4.02 44.40
C GLY A 15 3.92 3.66 43.50
N ILE A 16 2.70 4.07 43.84
CA ILE A 16 1.51 3.81 43.03
C ILE A 16 1.59 4.54 41.68
N PHE A 17 2.07 5.79 41.67
CA PHE A 17 2.21 6.56 40.43
C PHE A 17 3.26 5.96 39.47
N LEU A 18 4.35 5.42 40.00
CA LEU A 18 5.39 4.71 39.24
C LEU A 18 4.91 3.36 38.68
N VAL A 19 4.08 2.63 39.43
CA VAL A 19 3.51 1.36 38.95
C VAL A 19 2.43 1.61 37.88
N LEU A 20 1.63 2.67 38.03
CA LEU A 20 0.59 3.03 37.07
C LEU A 20 1.18 3.53 35.73
N SER A 21 2.31 4.24 35.76
CA SER A 21 3.01 4.67 34.55
C SER A 21 3.70 3.51 33.82
N LEU A 22 4.22 2.50 34.54
CA LEU A 22 4.75 1.27 33.92
C LEU A 22 3.66 0.45 33.22
N PHE A 23 2.45 0.41 33.78
CA PHE A 23 1.33 -0.35 33.20
C PHE A 23 0.73 0.31 31.94
N LEU A 24 0.87 1.63 31.76
CA LEU A 24 0.36 2.32 30.57
C LEU A 24 1.25 2.18 29.32
N GLN A 25 2.51 1.74 29.46
CA GLN A 25 3.48 1.71 28.36
C GLN A 25 3.51 0.37 27.58
N THR A 26 2.81 -0.67 28.06
CA THR A 26 3.05 -2.05 27.59
C THR A 26 2.29 -2.47 26.33
N SER A 27 1.48 -1.60 25.72
CA SER A 27 0.64 -1.99 24.56
C SER A 27 0.60 -0.96 23.43
N LEU A 28 1.77 -0.51 22.97
CA LEU A 28 1.93 0.08 21.64
C LEU A 28 2.83 -0.81 20.79
N SER A 29 2.32 -1.99 20.42
CA SER A 29 2.86 -2.73 19.28
C SER A 29 2.33 -2.07 18.02
N PHE A 30 3.16 -1.25 17.37
CA PHE A 30 2.96 -0.91 15.98
C PHE A 30 3.19 -2.19 15.17
N ALA A 31 2.13 -2.71 14.56
CA ALA A 31 2.32 -3.64 13.45
C ALA A 31 2.95 -2.82 12.33
N GLU A 32 4.23 -3.04 12.10
CA GLU A 32 4.94 -2.52 10.94
C GLU A 32 4.37 -3.29 9.74
N GLY A 33 3.34 -2.70 9.13
CA GLY A 33 2.76 -3.22 7.90
C GLY A 33 3.91 -3.33 6.91
N THR A 34 4.21 -4.55 6.47
CA THR A 34 5.22 -4.75 5.44
C THR A 34 4.69 -4.06 4.20
N GLU A 35 5.14 -2.83 3.94
CA GLU A 35 4.82 -2.13 2.71
C GLU A 35 5.51 -2.89 1.59
N THR A 36 4.83 -3.88 1.04
CA THR A 36 5.23 -4.47 -0.23
C THR A 36 5.10 -3.37 -1.27
N THR A 37 6.23 -2.72 -1.55
CA THR A 37 6.29 -1.64 -2.54
C THR A 37 5.79 -2.18 -3.88
N LYS A 38 4.84 -1.46 -4.50
CA LYS A 38 4.37 -1.72 -5.86
C LYS A 38 5.58 -1.73 -6.80
N LYS A 39 5.80 -2.83 -7.51
CA LYS A 39 6.79 -2.93 -8.59
C LYS A 39 6.07 -2.90 -9.92
N CYS A 40 6.53 -2.04 -10.83
CA CYS A 40 5.97 -1.88 -12.17
C CYS A 40 7.04 -2.12 -13.22
N ILE A 41 6.70 -2.87 -14.26
CA ILE A 41 7.54 -3.07 -15.45
C ILE A 41 6.75 -2.68 -16.70
N SER A 42 7.37 -1.96 -17.62
CA SER A 42 6.77 -1.67 -18.93
C SER A 42 6.91 -2.88 -19.84
N HIS A 43 5.82 -3.23 -20.51
CA HIS A 43 5.76 -4.33 -21.46
C HIS A 43 5.12 -3.84 -22.75
N SER A 44 5.75 -4.14 -23.89
CA SER A 44 5.16 -3.92 -25.21
C SER A 44 4.78 -5.26 -25.84
N PHE A 45 3.66 -5.29 -26.55
CA PHE A 45 3.19 -6.48 -27.26
C PHE A 45 2.60 -6.11 -28.64
N PRO A 46 2.79 -6.97 -29.65
CA PRO A 46 2.26 -6.75 -30.99
C PRO A 46 0.74 -6.99 -31.02
N VAL A 47 0.03 -6.10 -31.71
CA VAL A 47 -1.42 -6.21 -31.97
C VAL A 47 -1.72 -6.05 -33.45
N SER A 48 -2.74 -6.76 -33.94
CA SER A 48 -3.22 -6.65 -35.32
C SER A 48 -4.25 -5.53 -35.43
N LEU A 49 -4.09 -4.61 -36.39
CA LEU A 49 -5.07 -3.54 -36.64
C LEU A 49 -6.29 -3.96 -37.47
N GLY A 50 -6.32 -5.20 -37.95
CA GLY A 50 -7.44 -5.70 -38.73
C GLY A 50 -7.28 -7.17 -39.05
N LYS A 51 -8.41 -7.81 -39.30
CA LYS A 51 -8.47 -9.24 -39.65
C LYS A 51 -7.62 -9.49 -40.91
N GLY A 52 -6.64 -10.38 -40.79
CA GLY A 52 -5.77 -10.78 -41.91
C GLY A 52 -4.72 -9.76 -42.34
N LYS A 53 -4.52 -8.66 -41.59
CA LYS A 53 -3.45 -7.70 -41.90
C LYS A 53 -2.16 -8.09 -41.18
N SER A 54 -1.06 -8.15 -41.94
CA SER A 54 0.29 -8.39 -41.41
C SER A 54 0.89 -7.17 -40.70
N VAL A 55 0.24 -6.01 -40.77
CA VAL A 55 0.71 -4.80 -40.09
C VAL A 55 0.42 -4.95 -38.59
N THR A 56 1.47 -5.17 -37.83
CA THR A 56 1.45 -5.25 -36.36
C THR A 56 1.84 -3.90 -35.77
N TYR A 57 1.04 -3.40 -34.84
CA TYR A 57 1.36 -2.23 -34.03
C TYR A 57 1.80 -2.68 -32.65
N GLN A 58 2.69 -1.91 -32.02
CA GLN A 58 3.12 -2.17 -30.65
C GLN A 58 2.23 -1.39 -29.70
N VAL A 59 1.53 -2.10 -28.82
CA VAL A 59 0.86 -1.49 -27.66
C VAL A 59 1.77 -1.66 -26.46
N THR A 60 1.94 -0.60 -25.67
CA THR A 60 2.71 -0.62 -24.43
C THR A 60 1.77 -0.56 -23.24
N GLY A 61 2.09 -1.29 -22.19
CA GLY A 61 1.39 -1.24 -20.90
C GLY A 61 2.35 -1.39 -19.74
N ASN A 62 1.93 -0.99 -18.56
CA ASN A 62 2.68 -1.18 -17.31
C ASN A 62 2.05 -2.33 -16.51
N LEU A 63 2.82 -3.39 -16.30
CA LEU A 63 2.46 -4.52 -15.44
C LEU A 63 2.95 -4.22 -14.02
N CYS A 64 2.03 -4.03 -13.10
CA CYS A 64 2.32 -3.68 -11.71
C CYS A 64 1.80 -4.76 -10.76
N SER A 65 2.57 -5.03 -9.71
CA SER A 65 2.17 -5.96 -8.65
C SER A 65 2.87 -5.64 -7.33
N GLN A 66 2.25 -6.05 -6.23
CA GLN A 66 2.93 -6.15 -4.93
C GLN A 66 3.40 -7.60 -4.72
N GLY A 67 4.69 -7.79 -4.49
CA GLY A 67 5.31 -9.13 -4.39
C GLY A 67 5.48 -9.82 -5.75
N ASP A 68 5.58 -11.16 -5.74
CA ASP A 68 5.67 -11.97 -6.96
C ASP A 68 4.34 -12.00 -7.72
N PRO A 69 4.30 -11.68 -9.03
CA PRO A 69 3.08 -11.76 -9.85
C PRO A 69 2.65 -13.19 -10.23
N THR A 70 3.49 -14.20 -10.02
CA THR A 70 3.23 -15.58 -10.47
C THR A 70 1.96 -16.16 -9.85
N GLY A 71 1.06 -16.69 -10.69
CA GLY A 71 -0.20 -17.32 -10.27
C GLY A 71 -1.31 -16.34 -9.84
N LYS A 72 -1.08 -15.02 -9.92
CA LYS A 72 -2.10 -14.01 -9.59
C LYS A 72 -2.99 -13.66 -10.78
N THR A 73 -4.22 -13.24 -10.50
CA THR A 73 -5.15 -12.74 -11.52
C THR A 73 -4.72 -11.35 -11.99
N ILE A 74 -4.78 -11.12 -13.30
CA ILE A 74 -4.42 -9.84 -13.94
C ILE A 74 -5.69 -9.05 -14.29
N HIS A 75 -5.75 -7.80 -13.84
CA HIS A 75 -6.75 -6.83 -14.28
C HIS A 75 -6.16 -6.02 -15.45
N VAL A 76 -6.75 -6.15 -16.64
CA VAL A 76 -6.34 -5.39 -17.82
C VAL A 76 -7.11 -4.07 -17.86
N LEU A 77 -6.38 -2.96 -17.82
CA LEU A 77 -6.95 -1.62 -17.68
C LEU A 77 -6.77 -0.85 -18.98
N VAL A 78 -7.90 -0.53 -19.62
CA VAL A 78 -7.95 0.23 -20.87
C VAL A 78 -8.50 1.62 -20.54
N PRO A 79 -7.73 2.71 -20.76
CA PRO A 79 -8.25 4.05 -20.53
C PRO A 79 -9.33 4.42 -21.55
N GLY A 80 -10.23 5.32 -21.16
CA GLY A 80 -11.28 5.84 -22.04
C GLY A 80 -10.76 6.85 -23.07
N PHE A 81 -11.66 7.36 -23.91
CA PHE A 81 -11.33 8.39 -24.90
C PHE A 81 -10.76 9.65 -24.23
N THR A 82 -9.69 10.22 -24.78
CA THR A 82 -8.90 11.35 -24.23
C THR A 82 -8.19 11.11 -22.90
N LEU A 83 -8.25 9.89 -22.36
CA LEU A 83 -7.58 9.52 -21.11
C LEU A 83 -6.34 8.70 -21.41
N THR A 84 -5.37 8.75 -20.49
CA THR A 84 -4.16 7.91 -20.53
C THR A 84 -4.17 6.94 -19.34
N SER A 85 -3.10 6.15 -19.20
CA SER A 85 -2.94 5.22 -18.07
C SER A 85 -3.02 5.89 -16.69
N THR A 86 -2.81 7.22 -16.60
CA THR A 86 -2.93 7.99 -15.35
C THR A 86 -4.35 8.04 -14.80
N TYR A 87 -5.38 7.76 -15.61
CA TYR A 87 -6.75 7.63 -15.12
C TYR A 87 -6.88 6.48 -14.12
N TRP A 88 -6.17 5.37 -14.36
CA TRP A 88 -6.20 4.19 -13.51
C TRP A 88 -5.14 4.23 -12.40
N ASP A 89 -4.00 4.87 -12.64
CA ASP A 89 -2.94 5.10 -11.65
C ASP A 89 -2.80 6.60 -11.37
N PHE A 90 -3.80 7.16 -10.69
CA PHE A 90 -3.91 8.60 -10.49
C PHE A 90 -2.82 9.10 -9.51
N PRO A 91 -2.02 10.12 -9.87
CA PRO A 91 -0.84 10.49 -9.10
C PRO A 91 -1.16 11.32 -7.84
N TYR A 92 -2.31 12.00 -7.82
CA TYR A 92 -2.72 12.81 -6.68
C TYR A 92 -3.48 11.96 -5.66
N GLN A 93 -3.07 12.03 -4.38
CA GLN A 93 -3.62 11.21 -3.30
C GLN A 93 -3.82 9.74 -3.75
N HIS A 94 -2.75 9.14 -4.25
CA HIS A 94 -2.77 7.84 -4.90
C HIS A 94 -3.42 6.74 -4.03
N GLU A 95 -3.28 6.80 -2.71
CA GLU A 95 -3.95 5.87 -1.79
C GLU A 95 -5.48 5.89 -1.87
N THR A 96 -6.05 7.02 -2.29
CA THR A 96 -7.50 7.23 -2.43
C THR A 96 -7.97 7.00 -3.87
N TYR A 97 -7.19 7.45 -4.86
CA TYR A 97 -7.65 7.53 -6.25
C TYR A 97 -6.94 6.59 -7.23
N SER A 98 -5.85 5.93 -6.84
CA SER A 98 -5.20 4.93 -7.70
C SER A 98 -5.93 3.59 -7.59
N TYR A 99 -6.68 3.25 -8.65
CA TYR A 99 -7.23 1.91 -8.81
C TYR A 99 -6.12 0.87 -8.84
N VAL A 100 -4.98 1.18 -9.48
CA VAL A 100 -3.80 0.31 -9.52
C VAL A 100 -3.30 -0.03 -8.12
N ASP A 101 -3.20 0.95 -7.23
CA ASP A 101 -2.74 0.70 -5.86
C ASP A 101 -3.76 -0.13 -5.06
N ALA A 102 -5.05 0.18 -5.17
CA ALA A 102 -6.11 -0.56 -4.49
C ALA A 102 -6.14 -2.05 -4.92
N ILE A 103 -5.98 -2.32 -6.21
CA ILE A 103 -5.98 -3.68 -6.74
C ILE A 103 -4.69 -4.43 -6.39
N ASN A 104 -3.53 -3.77 -6.46
CA ASN A 104 -2.28 -4.43 -6.08
C ASN A 104 -2.22 -4.72 -4.57
N LYS A 105 -2.71 -3.79 -3.72
CA LYS A 105 -2.84 -3.99 -2.26
C LYS A 105 -3.79 -5.14 -1.91
N SER A 106 -4.77 -5.45 -2.76
CA SER A 106 -5.68 -6.60 -2.57
C SER A 106 -5.15 -7.93 -3.13
N GLY A 107 -3.90 -7.96 -3.61
CA GLY A 107 -3.22 -9.20 -4.00
C GLY A 107 -3.31 -9.55 -5.50
N TYR A 108 -3.87 -8.65 -6.32
CA TYR A 108 -3.96 -8.81 -7.77
C TYR A 108 -2.79 -8.15 -8.50
N VAL A 109 -2.72 -8.38 -9.80
CA VAL A 109 -1.77 -7.74 -10.73
C VAL A 109 -2.57 -6.83 -11.65
N THR A 110 -2.01 -5.69 -12.03
CA THR A 110 -2.65 -4.79 -13.02
C THR A 110 -1.78 -4.65 -14.25
N LEU A 111 -2.38 -4.67 -15.43
CA LEU A 111 -1.76 -4.28 -16.70
C LEU A 111 -2.47 -3.03 -17.23
N SER A 112 -1.88 -1.86 -17.03
CA SER A 112 -2.45 -0.58 -17.49
C SER A 112 -1.90 -0.20 -18.85
N LEU A 113 -2.76 -0.12 -19.87
CA LEU A 113 -2.35 0.23 -21.23
C LEU A 113 -2.03 1.72 -21.34
N VAL A 114 -0.88 2.01 -21.93
CA VAL A 114 -0.44 3.37 -22.27
C VAL A 114 -1.01 3.68 -23.64
N ALA A 115 -2.11 4.42 -23.66
CA ALA A 115 -2.70 4.99 -24.87
C ALA A 115 -2.00 6.29 -25.25
#